data_AF-A0A251WLX2-F1
#
_entry.id   AF-A0A251WLX2-F1
#
_cell.length_a   1.000
_cell.length_b   1.000
_cell.length_c   1.000
_cell.angle_alpha   90.00
_cell.angle_beta   90.00
_cell.angle_gamma   90.00
#
_symmetry.space_group_name_H-M   'P 1'
#
loop_
_entity.id
_entity.type
_entity.pdbx_description
1 polymer ?
#
loop_
_entity_poly.entity_id
_entity_poly.type
_entity_poly.pdbx_seq_one_letter_code
_entity_poly.pdbx_strand_id
1 'polypeptide(L)' 'MTINFGGGDRPIDDARKPLQFYLFGTREEVQAAINQLHALRFSDRVRWSRPMPVSGSDWQYVSMMERDRTSEASE' A
#
# COMPACT_ATOMS: atom_id res chain seq x y z
N MET A 1 7.61 -10.44 -24.53
CA MET A 1 7.31 -9.05 -24.13
C MET A 1 8.28 -8.69 -23.02
N THR A 2 9.30 -7.91 -23.34
CA THR A 2 10.41 -7.62 -22.43
C THR A 2 10.30 -6.15 -22.04
N ILE A 3 10.09 -5.87 -20.75
CA ILE A 3 10.02 -4.48 -20.26
C ILE A 3 11.46 -4.04 -20.00
N ASN A 4 11.94 -3.15 -20.86
CA ASN A 4 13.26 -2.55 -20.78
C ASN A 4 13.23 -1.40 -19.75
N PHE A 5 13.94 -1.53 -18.63
CA PHE A 5 14.16 -0.42 -17.70
C PHE A 5 15.32 0.42 -18.20
N GLY A 6 15.05 1.21 -19.25
CA GLY A 6 15.97 2.23 -19.73
C GLY A 6 16.12 3.31 -18.65
N GLY A 7 17.32 3.42 -18.10
CA GLY A 7 17.75 4.52 -17.24
C GLY A 7 17.50 5.84 -17.95
N GLY A 8 16.44 6.51 -17.53
CA GLY A 8 16.17 7.90 -17.82
C GLY A 8 15.88 8.52 -16.48
N ASP A 9 16.83 9.29 -15.98
CA ASP A 9 16.71 10.15 -14.81
C ASP A 9 15.67 11.23 -15.15
N ARG A 10 14.40 10.82 -15.12
CA ARG A 10 13.26 11.71 -15.31
C ARG A 10 13.05 12.33 -13.94
N PRO A 11 13.03 13.67 -13.82
CA PRO A 11 12.64 14.31 -12.57
C PRO A 11 11.31 13.67 -12.15
N ILE A 12 11.27 13.11 -10.95
CA ILE A 12 10.05 12.59 -10.36
C ILE A 12 9.10 13.78 -10.34
N ASP A 13 8.14 13.75 -11.25
CA ASP A 13 7.07 14.74 -11.31
C ASP A 13 6.30 14.62 -9.98
N ASP A 14 6.60 15.51 -9.04
CA ASP A 14 5.96 15.60 -7.71
C ASP A 14 4.43 15.77 -7.82
N ALA A 15 3.89 16.03 -9.01
CA ALA A 15 2.46 16.02 -9.29
C ALA A 15 1.85 14.61 -9.33
N ARG A 16 2.65 13.54 -9.44
CA ARG A 16 2.15 12.15 -9.42
C ARG A 16 1.84 11.73 -7.99
N LYS A 17 0.58 11.92 -7.59
CA LYS A 17 0.05 11.39 -6.33
C LYS A 17 0.47 9.92 -6.17
N PRO A 18 1.03 9.53 -5.01
CA PRO A 18 1.44 8.15 -4.78
C PRO A 18 0.23 7.24 -4.94
N LEU A 19 0.43 6.10 -5.62
CA LEU A 19 -0.60 5.08 -5.75
C LEU A 19 -1.00 4.58 -4.36
N GLN A 20 -2.27 4.72 -4.01
CA GLN A 20 -2.84 4.28 -2.74
C GLN A 20 -3.86 3.17 -3.00
N PHE A 21 -3.76 2.10 -2.22
CA PHE A 21 -4.73 1.01 -2.21
C PHE A 21 -5.44 0.98 -0.87
N TYR A 22 -6.72 0.63 -0.92
CA TYR A 22 -7.58 0.49 0.26
C TYR A 22 -8.23 -0.89 0.21
N LEU A 23 -8.24 -1.56 1.37
CA LEU A 23 -8.99 -2.80 1.58
C LEU A 23 -10.22 -2.47 2.41
N PHE A 24 -11.39 -2.93 1.97
CA PHE A 24 -12.67 -2.77 2.67
C PHE A 24 -13.35 -4.12 2.86
N GLY A 25 -13.97 -4.33 4.01
CA GLY A 25 -14.70 -5.56 4.34
C GLY A 25 -14.96 -5.64 5.83
N THR A 26 -15.24 -6.83 6.34
CA THR A 26 -15.21 -7.07 7.80
C THR A 26 -13.77 -6.96 8.32
N ARG A 27 -13.62 -6.86 9.64
CA ARG A 27 -12.30 -6.84 10.28
C ARG A 27 -11.48 -8.08 9.91
N GLU A 28 -12.12 -9.24 9.89
CA GLU A 28 -11.51 -10.54 9.63
C GLU A 28 -11.08 -10.65 8.16
N GLU A 29 -11.93 -10.22 7.23
CA GLU A 29 -11.63 -10.23 5.79
C GLU A 29 -10.45 -9.31 5.46
N VAL A 30 -10.46 -8.08 6.00
CA VAL A 30 -9.38 -7.12 5.79
C VAL A 30 -8.07 -7.67 6.36
N GLN A 31 -8.09 -8.25 7.57
CA GLN A 31 -6.89 -8.83 8.15
C GLN A 31 -6.39 -10.06 7.39
N ALA A 32 -7.28 -10.92 6.89
CA ALA A 32 -6.92 -12.08 6.08
C ALA A 32 -6.25 -11.65 4.76
N ALA A 33 -6.79 -10.62 4.10
CA ALA A 33 -6.21 -10.06 2.88
C ALA A 33 -4.80 -9.48 3.13
N ILE A 34 -4.62 -8.70 4.21
CA ILE A 34 -3.29 -8.19 4.63
C ILE A 34 -2.30 -9.34 4.82
N ASN A 35 -2.70 -10.40 5.53
CA ASN A 35 -1.85 -11.56 5.79
C ASN A 35 -1.44 -12.26 4.48
N GLN A 36 -2.37 -12.43 3.54
CA GLN A 36 -2.08 -13.03 2.23
C GLN A 36 -1.13 -12.17 1.41
N LEU A 37 -1.35 -10.85 1.37
CA LEU A 37 -0.47 -9.91 0.65
C LEU A 37 0.96 -9.92 1.23
N HIS A 38 1.09 -10.00 2.55
CA HIS A 38 2.38 -10.19 3.20
C HIS A 38 3.04 -11.53 2.85
N ALA A 39 2.28 -12.63 2.88
CA ALA A 39 2.79 -13.96 2.55
C ALA A 39 3.28 -14.05 1.09
N LEU A 40 2.59 -13.36 0.18
CA LEU A 40 2.96 -13.27 -1.24
C LEU A 40 4.10 -12.29 -1.52
N ARG A 41 4.64 -11.60 -0.50
CA ARG A 41 5.61 -10.51 -0.66
C ARG A 41 5.15 -9.48 -1.70
N PHE A 42 3.84 -9.21 -1.70
CA PHE A 42 3.24 -8.22 -2.59
C PHE A 42 3.75 -6.84 -2.16
N SER A 43 4.85 -6.41 -2.79
CA SER A 43 5.62 -5.19 -2.50
C SER A 43 6.26 -5.15 -1.10
N ASP A 44 7.55 -5.49 -1.02
CA ASP A 44 8.34 -5.44 0.23
C ASP A 44 8.47 -4.03 0.85
N ARG A 45 8.19 -2.98 0.08
CA ARG A 45 8.27 -1.57 0.53
C ARG A 45 6.92 -1.00 0.96
N VAL A 46 5.94 -1.86 1.16
CA VAL A 46 4.57 -1.50 1.51
C VAL A 46 4.21 -2.09 2.87
N ARG A 47 3.62 -1.24 3.71
CA ARG A 47 3.02 -1.62 4.99
C ARG A 47 1.53 -1.36 4.91
N TRP A 48 0.74 -2.21 5.52
CA TRP A 48 -0.70 -1.99 5.65
C TRP A 48 -1.00 -1.43 7.03
N SER A 49 -1.83 -0.39 7.09
CA SER A 49 -2.34 0.10 8.37
C SER A 49 -3.21 -0.98 9.02
N ARG A 50 -3.37 -0.91 10.35
CA ARG A 50 -4.30 -1.82 11.04
C ARG A 50 -5.73 -1.57 10.53
N PRO A 51 -6.58 -2.61 10.42
CA PRO A 51 -7.99 -2.40 10.08
C PRO A 51 -8.65 -1.39 11.03
N MET A 52 -9.17 -0.29 10.49
CA MET A 52 -9.86 0.77 11.22
C MET A 52 -11.36 0.76 10.89
N PRO A 53 -12.26 0.96 11.86
CA PRO A 53 -13.70 1.00 11.60
C PRO A 53 -14.05 2.19 10.70
N VAL A 54 -14.96 1.98 9.75
CA VAL A 54 -15.49 3.05 8.89
C VAL A 54 -16.62 3.78 9.60
N SER A 55 -16.50 5.10 9.75
CA SER A 55 -17.55 5.91 10.36
C SER A 55 -18.89 5.76 9.63
N GLY A 56 -19.95 5.47 10.38
CA GLY A 56 -21.29 5.27 9.84
C GLY A 56 -21.58 3.85 9.36
N SER A 57 -20.68 2.91 9.60
CA SER A 57 -20.89 1.48 9.34
C SER A 57 -20.57 0.65 10.57
N ASP A 58 -21.47 -0.27 10.93
CA ASP A 58 -21.32 -1.12 12.12
C ASP A 58 -20.41 -2.33 11.88
N TRP A 59 -20.09 -2.63 10.62
CA TRP A 59 -19.36 -3.85 10.24
C TRP A 59 -18.16 -3.60 9.34
N GLN A 60 -18.06 -2.43 8.70
CA GLN A 60 -16.98 -2.17 7.75
C GLN A 60 -15.71 -1.68 8.42
N TYR A 61 -14.61 -2.24 7.97
CA TYR A 61 -13.27 -1.85 8.30
C TYR A 61 -12.52 -1.46 7.03
N VAL A 62 -11.55 -0.55 7.19
CA VAL A 62 -10.64 -0.11 6.14
C VAL A 62 -9.19 -0.30 6.57
N SER A 63 -8.35 -0.79 5.66
CA SER A 63 -6.90 -0.71 5.78
C SER A 63 -6.32 0.00 4.58
N MET A 64 -5.32 0.85 4.83
CA MET A 64 -4.67 1.66 3.81
C MET A 64 -3.25 1.18 3.60
N MET A 65 -2.84 1.16 2.33
CA MET A 65 -1.46 0.95 1.95
C MET A 65 -0.60 2.18 2.27
N GLU A 66 0.49 1.97 3.00
CA GLU A 66 1.48 2.97 3.36
C GLU A 66 2.83 2.59 2.76
N ARG A 67 3.54 3.58 2.17
CA ARG A 67 4.91 3.38 1.71
C ARG A 67 5.85 3.46 2.90
N ASP A 68 6.79 2.52 2.98
CA ASP A 68 7.83 2.54 4.01
C ASP A 68 8.82 3.68 3.69
N ARG A 69 8.69 4.82 4.38
CA ARG A 69 9.51 6.03 4.12
C ARG A 69 10.93 5.96 4.68
N THR A 70 11.37 4.81 5.18
CA THR A 70 12.68 4.66 5.86
C THR A 70 13.90 4.71 4.91
N SER A 71 13.73 5.04 3.62
CA SER A 71 14.84 5.08 2.65
C SER A 71 15.24 6.48 2.16
N GLU A 72 14.64 7.57 2.67
CA GLU A 72 14.86 8.93 2.11
C GLU A 72 15.52 9.93 3.09
N ALA A 73 15.99 9.50 4.25
CA ALA A 73 16.57 10.40 5.28
C ALA A 73 18.08 10.18 5.52
N SER A 74 18.84 9.81 4.49
CA SER A 74 20.29 9.71 4.57
C SER A 74 20.94 10.05 3.23
N GLU A 75 20.93 11.33 2.88
CA GLU A 75 21.91 11.97 2.00
C GLU A 75 22.15 13.41 2.46
#